data_AF-A0AAP9M4K8-F1
#
_entry.id   AF-A0AAP9M4K8-F1
#
_cell.length_a   1.000
_cell.length_b   1.000
_cell.length_c   1.000
_cell.angle_alpha   90.00
_cell.angle_beta   90.00
_cell.angle_gamma   90.00
#
_symmetry.space_group_name_H-M   'P 1'
#
loop_
_entity.id
_entity.type
_entity.pdbx_description
1 polymer ?
#
loop_
_entity_poly.entity_id
_entity_poly.type
_entity_poly.pdbx_seq_one_letter_code
_entity_poly.pdbx_strand_id
1 'polypeptide(L)'
;MYFKTFSSSTAETLFLLALSILAMESADSIRSLYRHFLSAITQKSLAAFYYACSYSKADYSRFMNVTASLALKLIPDSLKSQPVFFCIDDTMISKFGRKFEDISKLFDHAAHNGSNYLNGHCFVSLMLCVPIWSNRRIAYLAVPLGYRMWQKKQSKLELAASMVRQVTPSFASQKNVIILCDSWYAKKNLACIVDEYPNLDLICNARTDSVIYDLAPQPTGRRGRPAKHGERLSIKEDFTLSAEKIGDYYMGVRRVLTNIFDNLSEF
;
A
#
# COMPACT_ATOMS: atom_id res chain seq x y z
N MET A 1 -6.36 10.90 17.65
CA MET A 1 -5.86 12.29 17.53
C MET A 1 -4.42 12.21 17.01
N TYR A 2 -4.11 12.89 15.90
CA TYR A 2 -2.83 12.77 15.19
C TYR A 2 -1.64 13.20 16.05
N PHE A 3 -1.67 14.40 16.62
CA PHE A 3 -0.53 15.00 17.31
C PHE A 3 -0.44 14.68 18.81
N LYS A 4 -1.04 13.58 19.29
CA LYS A 4 -1.15 13.29 20.73
C LYS A 4 0.21 13.15 21.44
N THR A 5 1.24 12.72 20.72
CA THR A 5 2.61 12.49 21.25
C THR A 5 3.52 13.71 21.13
N PHE A 6 3.03 14.81 20.57
CA PHE A 6 3.82 16.00 20.29
C PHE A 6 3.67 17.00 21.43
N SER A 7 4.68 17.87 21.63
CA SER A 7 4.49 19.04 22.47
C SER A 7 3.38 19.93 21.88
N SER A 8 2.63 20.64 22.72
CA SER A 8 1.53 21.48 22.26
C SER A 8 1.95 22.49 21.19
N SER A 9 3.12 23.11 21.36
CA SER A 9 3.65 24.07 20.37
C SER A 9 4.00 23.42 19.03
N THR A 10 4.59 22.23 19.03
CA THR A 10 4.91 21.50 17.80
C THR A 10 3.64 20.99 17.12
N ALA A 11 2.70 20.45 17.88
CA ALA A 11 1.40 20.00 17.39
C ALA A 11 0.65 21.13 16.68
N GLU A 12 0.57 22.31 17.31
CA GLU A 12 -0.06 23.51 16.75
C GLU A 12 0.66 23.95 15.47
N THR A 13 1.99 23.98 15.45
CA THR A 13 2.78 24.40 14.29
C THR A 13 2.55 23.47 13.09
N LEU A 14 2.57 22.15 13.30
CA LEU A 14 2.34 21.17 12.25
C LEU A 14 0.87 21.16 11.78
N PHE A 15 -0.08 21.38 12.68
CA PHE A 15 -1.48 21.54 12.34
C PHE A 15 -1.70 22.76 11.44
N LEU A 16 -1.15 23.92 11.82
CA LEU A 16 -1.23 25.14 11.02
C LEU A 16 -0.58 24.95 9.65
N LEU A 17 0.57 24.26 9.58
CA LEU A 17 1.22 23.93 8.31
C LEU A 17 0.32 23.08 7.41
N ALA A 18 -0.27 22.00 7.95
CA ALA A 18 -1.21 21.17 7.20
C ALA A 18 -2.45 21.95 6.73
N LEU A 19 -3.00 22.79 7.61
CA LEU A 19 -4.13 23.67 7.28
C LEU A 19 -3.78 24.63 6.14
N SER A 20 -2.57 25.21 6.14
CA SER A 20 -2.13 26.12 5.08
C SER A 20 -2.00 25.43 3.72
N ILE A 21 -1.51 24.19 3.68
CA ILE A 21 -1.41 23.40 2.45
C ILE A 21 -2.81 23.14 1.88
N LEU A 22 -3.76 22.78 2.75
CA LEU A 22 -5.15 22.54 2.34
C LEU A 22 -5.83 23.82 1.86
N ALA A 23 -5.65 24.94 2.57
CA ALA A 23 -6.28 26.21 2.25
C ALA A 23 -5.75 26.84 0.96
N MET A 24 -4.46 26.63 0.65
CA MET A 24 -3.83 27.21 -0.54
C MET A 24 -3.90 26.30 -1.77
N GLU A 25 -4.32 25.03 -1.60
CA GLU A 25 -4.31 23.97 -2.63
C GLU A 25 -2.94 23.80 -3.34
N SER A 26 -1.89 24.42 -2.80
CA SER A 26 -0.54 24.46 -3.33
C SER A 26 0.45 24.61 -2.18
N ALA A 27 1.64 24.07 -2.35
CA ALA A 27 2.68 24.06 -1.33
C ALA A 27 4.07 24.24 -1.95
N ASP A 28 4.26 25.35 -2.67
CA ASP A 28 5.54 25.63 -3.36
C ASP A 28 6.71 25.70 -2.37
N SER A 29 6.47 26.29 -1.19
CA SER A 29 7.44 26.31 -0.09
C SER A 29 6.78 26.72 1.22
N ILE A 30 7.41 26.37 2.35
CA ILE A 30 7.02 26.84 3.69
C ILE A 30 6.95 28.38 3.74
N ARG A 31 7.88 29.07 3.07
CA ARG A 31 7.88 30.54 2.99
C ARG A 31 6.66 31.08 2.23
N SER A 32 6.23 30.42 1.15
CA SER A 32 5.03 30.79 0.39
C SER A 32 3.78 30.65 1.28
N LEU A 33 3.60 29.45 1.86
CA LEU A 33 2.53 29.17 2.81
C LEU A 33 2.47 30.19 3.96
N TYR A 34 3.64 30.59 4.44
CA TYR A 34 3.73 31.58 5.50
C TYR A 34 3.27 32.97 5.06
N ARG A 35 3.77 33.45 3.93
CA ARG A 35 3.47 34.80 3.43
C ARG A 35 2.00 34.97 3.06
N HIS A 36 1.39 33.93 2.50
CA HIS A 36 0.06 34.02 1.91
C HIS A 36 -1.06 33.52 2.83
N PHE A 37 -0.73 32.77 3.89
CA PHE A 37 -1.75 32.23 4.80
C PHE A 37 -1.33 32.31 6.27
N LEU A 38 -0.21 31.69 6.66
CA LEU A 38 0.10 31.51 8.09
C LEU A 38 0.31 32.84 8.84
N SER A 39 0.94 33.84 8.21
CA SER A 39 1.21 35.14 8.84
C SER A 39 -0.05 35.89 9.28
N ALA A 40 -1.19 35.60 8.67
CA ALA A 40 -2.47 36.22 9.00
C ALA A 40 -3.19 35.53 10.16
N ILE A 41 -2.90 34.25 10.40
CA ILE A 41 -3.68 33.41 11.34
C ILE A 41 -2.89 32.97 12.58
N THR A 42 -1.58 33.27 12.66
CA THR A 42 -0.76 32.92 13.81
C THR A 42 0.29 33.98 14.11
N GLN A 43 0.67 34.07 15.39
CA GLN A 43 1.79 34.90 15.87
C GLN A 43 3.14 34.17 15.80
N LYS A 44 3.16 32.89 15.38
CA LYS A 44 4.42 32.15 15.21
C LYS A 44 5.22 32.71 14.06
N SER A 45 6.55 32.78 14.22
CA SER A 45 7.45 33.23 13.16
C SER A 45 7.66 32.17 12.08
N LEU A 46 8.09 32.59 10.89
CA LEU A 46 8.51 31.69 9.82
C LEU A 46 9.56 30.67 10.29
N ALA A 47 10.48 31.09 11.17
CA ALA A 47 11.52 30.23 11.71
C ALA A 47 10.97 29.06 12.54
N ALA A 48 9.83 29.26 13.24
CA ALA A 48 9.19 28.19 14.01
C ALA A 48 8.74 27.03 13.11
N PHE A 49 8.23 27.34 11.91
CA PHE A 49 7.80 26.32 10.94
C PHE A 49 8.99 25.53 10.38
N TYR A 50 10.07 26.21 9.97
CA TYR A 50 11.28 25.52 9.56
C TYR A 50 11.87 24.66 10.67
N TYR A 51 11.91 25.18 11.89
CA TYR A 51 12.40 24.43 13.05
C TYR A 51 11.56 23.18 13.30
N ALA A 52 10.23 23.28 13.24
CA ALA A 52 9.34 22.13 13.38
C ALA A 52 9.62 21.07 12.30
N CYS A 53 9.78 21.45 11.03
CA CYS A 53 10.06 20.50 9.95
C CYS A 53 11.43 19.82 10.09
N SER A 54 12.46 20.53 10.56
CA SER A 54 13.82 20.01 10.64
C SER A 54 14.14 19.25 11.92
N TYR A 55 13.55 19.65 13.05
CA TYR A 55 13.99 19.18 14.38
C TYR A 55 12.89 18.54 15.21
N SER A 56 11.62 18.60 14.79
CA SER A 56 10.59 17.88 15.54
C SER A 56 10.83 16.38 15.44
N LYS A 57 11.13 15.75 16.59
CA LYS A 57 11.11 14.28 16.72
C LYS A 57 9.66 13.83 16.70
N ALA A 58 9.13 13.76 15.50
CA ALA A 58 7.74 13.48 15.24
C ALA A 58 7.58 12.00 14.94
N ASP A 59 6.97 11.27 15.89
CA ASP A 59 6.54 9.90 15.62
C ASP A 59 5.22 9.92 14.83
N TYR A 60 5.36 9.87 13.51
CA TYR A 60 4.22 9.81 12.59
C TYR A 60 3.64 8.40 12.45
N SER A 61 4.18 7.38 13.14
CA SER A 61 3.66 6.00 13.03
C SER A 61 2.16 5.97 13.34
N ARG A 62 1.71 6.73 14.34
CA ARG A 62 0.30 6.75 14.74
C ARG A 62 -0.64 7.33 13.68
N PHE A 63 -0.14 8.09 12.72
CA PHE A 63 -0.99 8.80 11.76
C PHE A 63 -1.77 7.82 10.91
N MET A 64 -1.11 6.78 10.40
CA MET A 64 -1.74 5.73 9.61
C MET A 64 -2.91 5.08 10.38
N ASN A 65 -2.71 4.76 11.66
CA ASN A 65 -3.73 4.15 12.51
C ASN A 65 -4.90 5.11 12.79
N VAL A 66 -4.62 6.41 13.00
CA VAL A 66 -5.66 7.42 13.20
C VAL A 66 -6.47 7.61 11.91
N THR A 67 -5.82 7.73 10.75
CA THR A 67 -6.49 7.82 9.45
C THR A 67 -7.34 6.60 9.18
N ALA A 68 -6.80 5.39 9.37
CA ALA A 68 -7.51 4.13 9.22
C ALA A 68 -8.76 4.08 10.11
N SER A 69 -8.62 4.45 11.39
CA SER A 69 -9.73 4.46 12.34
C SER A 69 -10.83 5.45 11.96
N LEU A 70 -10.47 6.60 11.37
CA LEU A 70 -11.44 7.58 10.88
C LEU A 70 -12.13 7.08 9.61
N ALA A 71 -11.37 6.53 8.66
CA ALA A 71 -11.91 5.99 7.42
C ALA A 71 -12.88 4.81 7.65
N LEU A 72 -12.57 3.91 8.59
CA LEU A 72 -13.48 2.81 8.96
C LEU A 72 -14.82 3.30 9.52
N LYS A 73 -14.86 4.47 10.19
CA LYS A 73 -16.11 5.07 10.67
C LYS A 73 -16.97 5.65 9.55
N LEU A 74 -16.41 5.83 8.35
CA LEU A 74 -17.17 6.27 7.18
C LEU A 74 -17.98 5.14 6.54
N ILE A 75 -17.69 3.88 6.89
CA ILE A 75 -18.39 2.71 6.35
C ILE A 75 -19.83 2.68 6.90
N PRO A 76 -20.86 2.77 6.03
CA PRO A 76 -22.24 2.64 6.46
C PRO A 76 -22.50 1.28 7.09
N ASP A 77 -23.41 1.20 8.07
CA ASP A 77 -23.75 -0.06 8.76
C ASP A 77 -24.17 -1.17 7.79
N SER A 78 -24.88 -0.82 6.72
CA SER A 78 -25.31 -1.74 5.65
C SER A 78 -24.16 -2.34 4.84
N LEU A 79 -22.97 -1.73 4.88
CA LEU A 79 -21.79 -2.17 4.13
C LEU A 79 -20.69 -2.76 5.03
N LYS A 80 -20.92 -2.93 6.34
CA LYS A 80 -19.93 -3.49 7.28
C LYS A 80 -19.46 -4.91 6.95
N SER A 81 -20.25 -5.67 6.19
CA SER A 81 -19.89 -7.02 5.74
C SER A 81 -19.05 -7.03 4.47
N GLN A 82 -18.94 -5.90 3.76
CA GLN A 82 -18.14 -5.78 2.56
C GLN A 82 -16.64 -5.77 2.93
N PRO A 83 -15.77 -6.32 2.07
CA PRO A 83 -14.34 -6.25 2.30
C PRO A 83 -13.86 -4.82 2.21
N VAL A 84 -12.79 -4.52 2.94
CA VAL A 84 -11.97 -3.32 2.75
C VAL A 84 -10.66 -3.71 2.08
N PHE A 85 -10.06 -2.79 1.31
CA PHE A 85 -8.84 -3.10 0.57
C PHE A 85 -7.65 -2.27 1.00
N PHE A 86 -6.48 -2.88 1.05
CA PHE A 86 -5.20 -2.21 1.16
C PHE A 86 -4.52 -2.19 -0.20
N CYS A 87 -4.46 -1.03 -0.86
CA CYS A 87 -3.72 -0.89 -2.11
C CYS A 87 -2.27 -0.50 -1.83
N ILE A 88 -1.33 -1.27 -2.36
CA ILE A 88 0.11 -1.02 -2.26
C ILE A 88 0.65 -0.70 -3.65
N ASP A 89 1.37 0.40 -3.73
CA ASP A 89 2.10 0.81 -4.93
C ASP A 89 3.34 1.63 -4.54
N ASP A 90 4.31 1.77 -5.45
CA ASP A 90 5.40 2.72 -5.29
C ASP A 90 5.49 3.74 -6.41
N THR A 91 5.81 4.97 -6.02
CA THR A 91 6.00 6.08 -6.95
C THR A 91 7.44 6.55 -6.89
N MET A 92 8.03 6.74 -8.07
CA MET A 92 9.33 7.39 -8.22
C MET A 92 9.14 8.87 -8.46
N ILE A 93 9.86 9.69 -7.70
CA ILE A 93 9.87 11.15 -7.82
C ILE A 93 11.27 11.58 -8.24
N SER A 94 11.41 12.01 -9.50
CA SER A 94 12.70 12.46 -10.03
C SER A 94 13.22 13.69 -9.29
N LYS A 95 14.54 13.72 -9.06
CA LYS A 95 15.26 14.85 -8.47
C LYS A 95 16.44 15.22 -9.35
N PHE A 96 16.64 16.53 -9.52
CA PHE A 96 17.79 17.04 -10.24
C PHE A 96 19.04 17.01 -9.35
N GLY A 97 20.10 16.35 -9.84
CA GLY A 97 21.37 16.20 -9.12
C GLY A 97 21.37 15.09 -8.07
N ARG A 98 22.38 15.12 -7.19
CA ARG A 98 22.62 14.11 -6.12
C ARG A 98 22.71 14.72 -4.72
N LYS A 99 22.36 16.00 -4.59
CA LYS A 99 22.56 16.78 -3.35
C LYS A 99 21.45 16.60 -2.32
N PHE A 100 20.28 16.09 -2.72
CA PHE A 100 19.23 15.79 -1.76
C PHE A 100 19.59 14.51 -1.01
N GLU A 101 19.26 14.51 0.28
CA GLU A 101 19.36 13.34 1.14
C GLU A 101 18.52 12.18 0.57
N ASP A 102 18.98 10.94 0.79
CA ASP A 102 18.34 9.70 0.37
C ASP A 102 18.05 9.57 -1.15
N ILE A 103 18.71 10.37 -2.00
CA ILE A 103 18.62 10.18 -3.45
C ILE A 103 19.14 8.79 -3.83
N SER A 104 18.37 8.13 -4.67
CA SER A 104 18.71 6.86 -5.28
C SER A 104 18.72 6.96 -6.79
N LYS A 105 19.65 6.23 -7.43
CA LYS A 105 19.52 5.89 -8.85
C LYS A 105 18.48 4.78 -8.97
N LEU A 106 17.37 5.07 -9.62
CA LEU A 106 16.19 4.22 -9.73
C LEU A 106 16.00 3.82 -11.20
N PHE A 107 15.60 2.57 -11.42
CA PHE A 107 15.23 2.10 -12.75
C PHE A 107 13.76 2.43 -13.00
N ASP A 108 13.48 3.15 -14.07
CA ASP A 108 12.15 3.50 -14.51
C ASP A 108 11.74 2.59 -15.67
N HIS A 109 10.84 1.65 -15.38
CA HIS A 109 10.29 0.71 -16.35
C HIS A 109 9.41 1.40 -17.40
N ALA A 110 8.95 2.64 -17.16
CA ALA A 110 8.10 3.42 -18.05
C ALA A 110 8.85 4.52 -18.82
N ALA A 111 10.16 4.67 -18.62
CA ALA A 111 10.93 5.71 -19.27
C ALA A 111 11.15 5.42 -20.77
N HIS A 112 10.76 6.36 -21.63
CA HIS A 112 11.02 6.34 -23.07
C HIS A 112 12.15 7.32 -23.49
N ASN A 113 12.92 7.83 -22.53
CA ASN A 113 13.77 9.02 -22.70
C ASN A 113 15.25 8.68 -22.98
N GLY A 114 15.56 7.48 -23.49
CA GLY A 114 16.93 7.06 -23.84
C GLY A 114 17.80 6.56 -22.67
N SER A 115 17.37 6.71 -21.42
CA SER A 115 17.94 6.06 -20.23
C SER A 115 16.83 5.62 -19.30
N ASN A 116 16.80 4.33 -18.96
CA ASN A 116 15.84 3.77 -18.00
C ASN A 116 16.22 4.07 -16.55
N TYR A 117 17.13 5.01 -16.30
CA TYR A 117 17.56 5.36 -14.95
C TYR A 117 17.37 6.84 -14.67
N LEU A 118 16.79 7.15 -13.52
CA LEU A 118 16.65 8.50 -12.98
C LEU A 118 17.26 8.59 -11.58
N ASN A 119 17.73 9.78 -11.19
CA ASN A 119 18.00 10.07 -9.78
C ASN A 119 16.69 10.56 -9.16
N GLY A 120 16.35 10.02 -8.00
CA GLY A 120 15.09 10.39 -7.36
C GLY A 120 14.89 9.72 -6.03
N HIS A 121 13.71 9.98 -5.47
CA HIS A 121 13.18 9.28 -4.32
C HIS A 121 12.17 8.25 -4.81
N CYS A 122 12.09 7.12 -4.11
CA CYS A 122 11.04 6.15 -4.29
C CYS A 122 10.22 6.13 -3.03
N PHE A 123 8.91 6.17 -3.14
CA PHE A 123 8.01 6.10 -2.00
C PHE A 123 7.09 4.91 -2.14
N VAL A 124 7.01 4.10 -1.10
CA VAL A 124 6.01 3.04 -0.98
C VAL A 124 4.77 3.65 -0.33
N SER A 125 3.63 3.43 -0.97
CA SER A 125 2.33 3.94 -0.56
C SER A 125 1.44 2.81 -0.05
N LEU A 126 0.63 3.12 0.96
CA LEU A 126 -0.46 2.27 1.40
C LEU A 126 -1.73 3.10 1.41
N MET A 127 -2.69 2.73 0.59
CA MET A 127 -4.03 3.31 0.57
C MET A 127 -5.04 2.31 1.13
N LEU A 128 -6.05 2.82 1.82
CA LEU A 128 -7.21 2.06 2.27
C LEU A 128 -8.40 2.41 1.39
N CYS A 129 -9.01 1.41 0.79
CA CYS A 129 -10.27 1.56 0.07
C CYS A 129 -11.42 1.09 0.96
N VAL A 130 -12.32 2.02 1.33
CA VAL A 130 -13.50 1.71 2.13
C VAL A 130 -14.78 1.75 1.28
N PRO A 131 -15.73 0.82 1.50
CA PRO A 131 -16.97 0.78 0.75
C PRO A 131 -17.89 1.93 1.15
N ILE A 132 -18.44 2.61 0.15
CA ILE A 132 -19.42 3.69 0.28
C ILE A 132 -20.56 3.50 -0.72
N TRP A 133 -21.70 4.14 -0.44
CA TRP A 133 -22.77 4.25 -1.42
C TRP A 133 -22.49 5.39 -2.40
N SER A 134 -22.49 5.08 -3.69
CA SER A 134 -22.40 6.06 -4.77
C SER A 134 -23.41 5.70 -5.86
N ASN A 135 -24.36 6.60 -6.15
CA ASN A 135 -25.36 6.42 -7.21
C ASN A 135 -26.06 5.04 -7.19
N ARG A 136 -26.52 4.60 -6.00
CA ARG A 136 -27.17 3.29 -5.75
C ARG A 136 -26.29 2.07 -6.05
N ARG A 137 -24.98 2.25 -6.17
CA ARG A 137 -23.99 1.17 -6.29
C ARG A 137 -22.97 1.29 -5.16
N ILE A 138 -22.34 0.16 -4.84
CA ILE A 138 -21.19 0.16 -3.94
C ILE A 138 -20.01 0.69 -4.73
N ALA A 139 -19.38 1.75 -4.22
CA ALA A 139 -18.11 2.27 -4.70
C ALA A 139 -17.08 2.19 -3.57
N TYR A 140 -15.81 2.33 -3.92
CA TYR A 140 -14.73 2.30 -2.96
C TYR A 140 -14.01 3.65 -2.92
N LEU A 141 -14.01 4.28 -1.75
CA LEU A 141 -13.29 5.52 -1.49
C LEU A 141 -11.86 5.19 -1.08
N ALA A 142 -10.90 5.64 -1.88
CA ALA A 142 -9.48 5.47 -1.59
C ALA A 142 -8.98 6.58 -0.64
N VAL A 143 -8.48 6.16 0.52
CA VAL A 143 -7.93 7.03 1.57
C VAL A 143 -6.44 6.73 1.72
N PRO A 144 -5.52 7.69 1.47
CA PRO A 144 -4.10 7.45 1.67
C PRO A 144 -3.81 7.29 3.17
N LEU A 145 -3.33 6.11 3.58
CA LEU A 145 -2.95 5.87 4.98
C LEU A 145 -1.54 6.36 5.26
N GLY A 146 -0.60 6.04 4.36
CA GLY A 146 0.80 6.38 4.56
C GLY A 146 1.61 6.36 3.28
N TYR A 147 2.68 7.15 3.31
CA TYR A 147 3.64 7.29 2.21
C TYR A 147 5.04 7.29 2.84
N ARG A 148 5.86 6.28 2.53
CA ARG A 148 7.18 6.11 3.15
C ARG A 148 8.28 6.10 2.11
N MET A 149 9.27 6.96 2.33
CA MET A 149 10.45 7.00 1.48
C MET A 149 11.27 5.71 1.66
N TRP A 150 11.65 5.11 0.54
CA TRP A 150 12.54 3.97 0.51
C TRP A 150 14.01 4.43 0.58
N GLN A 151 14.64 4.20 1.72
CA GLN A 151 16.03 4.61 2.02
C GLN A 151 17.07 3.49 1.80
N LYS A 152 16.70 2.39 1.13
CA LYS A 152 17.58 1.22 0.89
C LYS A 152 18.11 0.47 2.13
N LYS A 153 17.70 0.83 3.34
CA LYS A 153 18.00 0.07 4.58
C LYS A 153 17.30 -1.28 4.63
N GLN A 154 16.13 -1.37 4.00
CA GLN A 154 15.33 -2.56 3.80
C GLN A 154 14.76 -2.53 2.38
N SER A 155 14.25 -3.64 1.87
CA SER A 155 13.57 -3.71 0.57
C SER A 155 12.23 -2.97 0.58
N LYS A 156 11.71 -2.60 -0.60
CA LYS A 156 10.36 -2.02 -0.71
C LYS A 156 9.27 -2.98 -0.22
N LEU A 157 9.46 -4.29 -0.40
CA LEU A 157 8.54 -5.33 0.09
C LEU A 157 8.48 -5.33 1.63
N GLU A 158 9.63 -5.28 2.29
CA GLU A 158 9.69 -5.20 3.76
C GLU A 158 9.10 -3.89 4.28
N LEU A 159 9.29 -2.78 3.55
CA LEU A 159 8.67 -1.51 3.86
C LEU A 159 7.14 -1.57 3.76
N ALA A 160 6.61 -2.09 2.64
CA ALA A 160 5.18 -2.31 2.47
C ALA A 160 4.61 -3.25 3.55
N ALA A 161 5.32 -4.33 3.84
CA ALA A 161 4.96 -5.28 4.88
C ALA A 161 4.84 -4.62 6.25
N SER A 162 5.82 -3.78 6.62
CA SER A 162 5.82 -3.03 7.87
C SER A 162 4.64 -2.05 7.97
N MET A 163 4.25 -1.44 6.84
CA MET A 163 3.12 -0.52 6.76
C MET A 163 1.80 -1.25 6.98
N VAL A 164 1.62 -2.43 6.39
CA VAL A 164 0.45 -3.30 6.60
C VAL A 164 0.38 -3.74 8.07
N ARG A 165 1.43 -4.38 8.60
CA ARG A 165 1.48 -4.86 10.00
C ARG A 165 1.11 -3.79 11.02
N GLN A 166 1.51 -2.55 10.75
CA GLN A 166 1.22 -1.44 11.65
C GLN A 166 -0.27 -1.07 11.70
N VAL A 167 -0.99 -1.18 10.58
CA VAL A 167 -2.39 -0.76 10.49
C VAL A 167 -3.37 -1.91 10.72
N THR A 168 -3.05 -3.14 10.28
CA THR A 168 -3.93 -4.31 10.35
C THR A 168 -4.57 -4.54 11.73
N PRO A 169 -3.90 -4.33 12.88
CA PRO A 169 -4.53 -4.45 14.20
C PRO A 169 -5.78 -3.57 14.38
N SER A 170 -5.87 -2.44 13.67
CA SER A 170 -7.04 -1.54 13.70
C SER A 170 -8.26 -2.10 12.96
N PHE A 171 -8.08 -3.20 12.21
CA PHE A 171 -9.08 -3.86 11.37
C PHE A 171 -9.51 -5.22 11.92
N ALA A 172 -9.16 -5.56 13.16
CA ALA A 172 -9.53 -6.84 13.77
C ALA A 172 -11.05 -7.09 13.82
N SER A 173 -11.86 -6.03 13.77
CA SER A 173 -13.33 -6.11 13.72
C SER A 173 -13.89 -6.29 12.30
N GLN A 174 -13.06 -6.13 11.27
CA GLN A 174 -13.47 -6.32 9.88
C GLN A 174 -13.45 -7.80 9.53
N LYS A 175 -14.47 -8.24 8.80
CA LYS A 175 -14.60 -9.63 8.38
C LYS A 175 -13.47 -10.03 7.41
N ASN A 176 -13.21 -9.17 6.42
CA ASN A 176 -12.20 -9.39 5.40
C ASN A 176 -11.47 -8.08 5.09
N VAL A 177 -10.14 -8.15 5.10
CA VAL A 177 -9.21 -7.12 4.64
C VAL A 177 -8.41 -7.73 3.52
N ILE A 178 -8.38 -7.10 2.35
CA ILE A 178 -7.73 -7.69 1.18
C ILE A 178 -6.64 -6.75 0.67
N ILE A 179 -5.41 -7.23 0.62
CA ILE A 179 -4.31 -6.49 0.00
C ILE A 179 -4.45 -6.58 -1.52
N LEU A 180 -4.33 -5.44 -2.19
CA LEU A 180 -4.27 -5.31 -3.64
C LEU A 180 -2.89 -4.77 -4.02
N CYS A 181 -2.17 -5.47 -4.88
CA CYS A 181 -0.89 -4.98 -5.40
C CYS A 181 -0.60 -5.55 -6.80
N ASP A 182 0.34 -4.93 -7.49
CA ASP A 182 0.78 -5.41 -8.80
C ASP A 182 1.64 -6.69 -8.70
N SER A 183 2.12 -7.15 -9.86
CA SER A 183 2.96 -8.35 -9.96
C SER A 183 4.39 -8.17 -9.44
N TRP A 184 4.85 -6.93 -9.24
CA TRP A 184 6.16 -6.65 -8.66
C TRP A 184 6.17 -6.98 -7.15
N TYR A 185 5.03 -6.70 -6.49
CA TYR A 185 4.80 -6.99 -5.06
C TYR A 185 4.36 -8.43 -4.77
N ALA A 186 3.99 -9.22 -5.78
CA ALA A 186 3.62 -10.64 -5.68
C ALA A 186 4.81 -11.56 -5.34
N LYS A 187 5.38 -11.38 -4.15
CA LYS A 187 6.57 -12.08 -3.65
C LYS A 187 6.39 -12.49 -2.20
N LYS A 188 7.04 -13.59 -1.83
CA LYS A 188 6.97 -14.23 -0.50
C LYS A 188 7.03 -13.25 0.67
N ASN A 189 7.96 -12.28 0.67
CA ASN A 189 8.12 -11.33 1.78
C ASN A 189 6.89 -10.46 2.08
N LEU A 190 6.04 -10.20 1.08
CA LEU A 190 4.77 -9.51 1.27
C LEU A 190 3.62 -10.54 1.41
N ALA A 191 3.65 -11.57 0.58
CA ALA A 191 2.60 -12.59 0.51
C ALA A 191 2.39 -13.31 1.85
N CYS A 192 3.45 -13.63 2.58
CA CYS A 192 3.35 -14.37 3.86
C CYS A 192 2.70 -13.57 5.00
N ILE A 193 2.39 -12.29 4.81
CA ILE A 193 1.73 -11.48 5.85
C ILE A 193 0.28 -11.94 6.05
N VAL A 194 -0.34 -12.53 5.01
CA VAL A 194 -1.70 -13.10 5.13
C VAL A 194 -1.74 -14.20 6.19
N ASP A 195 -0.64 -14.94 6.39
CA ASP A 195 -0.53 -15.97 7.42
C ASP A 195 -0.46 -15.38 8.84
N GLU A 196 -0.15 -14.08 9.00
CA GLU A 196 -0.05 -13.41 10.29
C GLU A 196 -1.41 -12.94 10.83
N TYR A 197 -2.43 -12.79 9.97
CA TYR A 197 -3.72 -12.23 10.34
C TYR A 197 -4.88 -13.03 9.71
N PRO A 198 -5.81 -13.59 10.51
CA PRO A 198 -6.82 -14.52 10.02
C PRO A 198 -7.90 -13.89 9.12
N ASN A 199 -7.99 -12.56 9.09
CA ASN A 199 -8.93 -11.81 8.27
C ASN A 199 -8.25 -11.06 7.12
N LEU A 200 -6.99 -11.38 6.82
CA LEU A 200 -6.19 -10.73 5.79
C LEU A 200 -5.95 -11.67 4.61
N ASP A 201 -6.40 -11.25 3.43
CA ASP A 201 -6.18 -11.95 2.17
C ASP A 201 -5.34 -11.09 1.21
N LEU A 202 -4.85 -11.67 0.11
CA LEU A 202 -4.06 -10.99 -0.91
C LEU A 202 -4.61 -11.30 -2.30
N ILE A 203 -4.89 -10.27 -3.08
CA ILE A 203 -5.11 -10.34 -4.52
C ILE A 203 -3.98 -9.57 -5.20
N CYS A 204 -3.26 -10.24 -6.09
CA CYS A 204 -2.19 -9.62 -6.84
C CYS A 204 -2.10 -10.19 -8.24
N ASN A 205 -1.48 -9.43 -9.14
CA ASN A 205 -1.23 -9.93 -10.48
C ASN A 205 -0.14 -11.00 -10.43
N ALA A 206 -0.43 -12.18 -10.97
CA ALA A 206 0.59 -13.19 -11.20
C ALA A 206 1.61 -12.69 -12.24
N ARG A 207 2.90 -12.98 -12.02
CA ARG A 207 3.90 -12.75 -13.07
C ARG A 207 3.82 -13.87 -14.11
N THR A 208 4.02 -13.54 -15.38
CA THR A 208 4.01 -14.53 -16.48
C THR A 208 5.06 -15.64 -16.31
N ASP A 209 6.14 -15.38 -15.59
CA ASP A 209 7.20 -16.36 -15.29
C ASP A 209 6.93 -17.17 -14.01
N SER A 210 5.80 -16.94 -13.34
CA SER A 210 5.43 -17.70 -12.14
C SER A 210 4.99 -19.10 -12.54
N VAL A 211 5.66 -20.10 -12.01
CA VAL A 211 5.30 -21.50 -12.21
C VAL A 211 4.14 -21.85 -11.30
N ILE A 212 3.08 -22.39 -11.89
CA ILE A 212 1.88 -22.88 -11.23
C ILE A 212 1.82 -24.40 -11.34
N TYR A 213 1.41 -25.07 -10.27
CA TYR A 213 1.26 -26.52 -10.20
C TYR A 213 -0.13 -26.89 -9.71
N ASP A 214 -0.60 -28.08 -10.07
CA ASP A 214 -1.75 -28.68 -9.44
C ASP A 214 -1.43 -29.07 -7.98
N LEU A 215 -2.48 -29.43 -7.24
CA LEU A 215 -2.36 -29.84 -5.85
C LEU A 215 -1.51 -31.11 -5.70
N ALA A 216 -0.89 -31.25 -4.53
CA ALA A 216 -0.11 -32.44 -4.22
C ALA A 216 -0.98 -33.71 -4.36
N PRO A 217 -0.51 -34.74 -5.08
CA PRO A 217 -1.27 -35.98 -5.25
C PRO A 217 -1.41 -36.71 -3.91
N GLN A 218 -2.46 -37.51 -3.79
CA GLN A 218 -2.70 -38.32 -2.58
C GLN A 218 -1.53 -39.29 -2.32
N PRO A 219 -1.12 -39.50 -1.05
CA PRO A 219 -0.06 -40.43 -0.72
C PRO A 219 -0.37 -41.84 -1.21
N THR A 220 0.56 -42.44 -1.94
CA THR A 220 0.37 -43.77 -2.56
C THR A 220 0.64 -44.94 -1.60
N GLY A 221 1.03 -44.66 -0.36
CA GLY A 221 1.43 -45.67 0.63
C GLY A 221 2.78 -46.36 0.35
N ARG A 222 3.45 -46.02 -0.76
CA ARG A 222 4.75 -46.59 -1.14
C ARG A 222 5.90 -45.95 -0.36
N ARG A 223 6.98 -46.70 -0.15
CA ARG A 223 8.19 -46.21 0.51
C ARG A 223 8.83 -45.08 -0.30
N GLY A 224 8.96 -43.89 0.29
CA GLY A 224 9.56 -42.71 -0.32
C GLY A 224 8.98 -41.41 0.23
N ARG A 225 9.59 -40.27 -0.11
CA ARG A 225 9.04 -38.95 0.22
C ARG A 225 7.85 -38.65 -0.70
N PRO A 226 6.66 -38.28 -0.18
CA PRO A 226 5.53 -37.86 -1.02
C PRO A 226 5.88 -36.67 -1.91
N ALA A 227 5.28 -36.62 -3.10
CA ALA A 227 5.40 -35.47 -4.00
C ALA A 227 4.79 -34.23 -3.36
N LYS A 228 5.48 -33.09 -3.46
CA LYS A 228 5.01 -31.82 -2.88
C LYS A 228 4.06 -31.05 -3.79
N HIS A 229 4.19 -31.24 -5.10
CA HIS A 229 3.41 -30.55 -6.12
C HIS A 229 2.79 -31.58 -7.07
N GLY A 230 1.64 -31.25 -7.64
CA GLY A 230 1.08 -31.96 -8.78
C GLY A 230 1.76 -31.59 -10.10
N GLU A 231 1.07 -31.81 -11.21
CA GLU A 231 1.59 -31.47 -12.53
C GLU A 231 1.70 -29.96 -12.71
N ARG A 232 2.64 -29.52 -13.56
CA ARG A 232 2.78 -28.10 -13.90
C ARG A 232 1.63 -27.70 -14.82
N LEU A 233 0.97 -26.59 -14.50
CA LEU A 233 -0.19 -26.09 -15.23
C LEU A 233 0.19 -24.98 -16.23
N SER A 234 -0.55 -24.92 -17.33
CA SER A 234 -0.55 -23.90 -18.36
C SER A 234 -1.74 -22.95 -18.17
N ILE A 235 -1.47 -21.65 -18.06
CA ILE A 235 -2.51 -20.62 -17.93
C ILE A 235 -3.50 -20.64 -19.11
N LYS A 236 -3.06 -21.08 -20.29
CA LYS A 236 -3.88 -21.07 -21.50
C LYS A 236 -4.78 -22.29 -21.65
N GLU A 237 -4.34 -23.44 -21.15
CA GLU A 237 -4.94 -24.74 -21.47
C GLU A 237 -5.64 -25.36 -20.26
N ASP A 238 -5.15 -25.08 -19.06
CA ASP A 238 -5.58 -25.78 -17.84
C ASP A 238 -6.61 -25.00 -16.99
N PHE A 239 -7.13 -23.88 -17.50
CA PHE A 239 -8.13 -23.06 -16.83
C PHE A 239 -9.46 -23.10 -17.58
N THR A 240 -10.51 -23.54 -16.90
CA THR A 240 -11.88 -23.48 -17.44
C THR A 240 -12.34 -22.02 -17.39
N LEU A 241 -12.51 -21.42 -18.56
CA LEU A 241 -12.97 -20.05 -18.70
C LEU A 241 -14.50 -19.96 -18.70
N SER A 242 -15.00 -18.81 -18.25
CA SER A 242 -16.42 -18.45 -18.28
C SER A 242 -16.94 -18.44 -19.72
N ALA A 243 -18.20 -18.84 -19.90
CA ALA A 243 -18.84 -18.81 -21.22
C ALA A 243 -19.03 -17.37 -21.72
N GLU A 244 -19.33 -16.45 -20.79
CA GLU A 244 -19.54 -15.04 -21.06
C GLU A 244 -18.37 -14.19 -20.58
N LYS A 245 -18.17 -13.05 -21.24
CA LYS A 245 -17.19 -12.06 -20.82
C LYS A 245 -17.77 -11.14 -19.75
N ILE A 246 -16.92 -10.74 -18.81
CA ILE A 246 -17.17 -9.61 -17.93
C ILE A 246 -16.33 -8.44 -18.45
N GLY A 247 -16.99 -7.48 -19.10
CA GLY A 247 -16.29 -6.46 -19.90
C GLY A 247 -15.57 -7.11 -21.08
N ASP A 248 -14.25 -6.90 -21.18
CA ASP A 248 -13.43 -7.45 -22.27
C ASP A 248 -12.78 -8.81 -21.94
N TYR A 249 -12.96 -9.31 -20.71
CA TYR A 249 -12.21 -10.45 -20.17
C TYR A 249 -13.07 -11.70 -19.95
N TYR A 250 -12.47 -12.86 -20.20
CA TYR A 250 -12.97 -14.16 -19.71
C TYR A 250 -12.38 -14.45 -18.33
N MET A 251 -13.14 -15.14 -17.49
CA MET A 251 -12.76 -15.45 -16.11
C MET A 251 -12.60 -16.95 -15.94
N GLY A 252 -11.51 -17.41 -15.33
CA GLY A 252 -11.35 -18.79 -14.90
C GLY A 252 -10.78 -18.80 -13.49
N VAL A 253 -11.11 -19.82 -12.70
CA VAL A 253 -10.59 -19.97 -11.33
C VAL A 253 -10.14 -21.41 -11.14
N ARG A 254 -8.94 -21.59 -10.59
CA ARG A 254 -8.41 -22.90 -10.22
C ARG A 254 -7.57 -22.80 -8.95
N ARG A 255 -7.69 -23.81 -8.09
CA ARG A 255 -6.78 -23.99 -6.94
C ARG A 255 -5.45 -24.53 -7.44
N VAL A 256 -4.36 -23.86 -7.07
CA VAL A 256 -3.01 -24.20 -7.53
C VAL A 256 -2.00 -24.05 -6.38
N LEU A 257 -0.83 -24.65 -6.58
CA LEU A 257 0.36 -24.43 -5.77
C LEU A 257 1.33 -23.54 -6.56
N THR A 258 1.92 -22.54 -5.89
CA THR A 258 2.90 -21.64 -6.49
C THR A 258 4.10 -21.46 -5.58
N ASN A 259 5.18 -20.89 -6.11
CA ASN A 259 6.34 -20.52 -5.29
C ASN A 259 6.17 -19.14 -4.62
N ILE A 260 5.01 -18.48 -4.78
CA ILE A 260 4.73 -17.17 -4.18
C ILE A 260 4.26 -17.34 -2.73
N PHE A 261 3.45 -18.38 -2.49
CA PHE A 261 2.91 -18.75 -1.18
C PHE A 261 3.47 -20.12 -0.77
N ASP A 262 3.75 -20.31 0.53
CA ASP A 262 4.17 -21.63 1.03
C ASP A 262 2.99 -22.61 1.17
N ASN A 263 1.75 -22.12 0.98
CA ASN A 263 0.48 -22.84 1.16
C ASN A 263 -0.41 -22.75 -0.12
N LEU A 264 -1.54 -23.48 -0.12
CA LEU A 264 -2.56 -23.46 -1.16
C LEU A 264 -2.97 -22.02 -1.55
N SER A 265 -3.08 -21.76 -2.85
CA SER A 265 -3.55 -20.48 -3.39
C SER A 265 -4.69 -20.71 -4.40
N GLU A 266 -5.67 -19.82 -4.44
CA GLU A 266 -6.62 -19.74 -5.56
C GLU A 266 -6.06 -18.76 -6.60
N PHE A 267 -6.01 -19.19 -7.86
CA PHE A 267 -5.56 -18.42 -9.02
C PHE A 267 -6.68 -18.26 -10.03
#